data_AF-A0A3S0AVB7-F1
#
_entry.id   AF-A0A3S0AVB7-F1
#
_cell.length_a   1.000
_cell.length_b   1.000
_cell.length_c   1.000
_cell.angle_alpha   90.00
_cell.angle_beta   90.00
_cell.angle_gamma   90.00
#
_symmetry.space_group_name_H-M   'P 1'
#
loop_
_entity.id
_entity.type
_entity.pdbx_description
1 polymer ?
#
loop_
_entity_poly.entity_id
_entity_poly.type
_entity_poly.pdbx_seq_one_letter_code
_entity_poly.pdbx_strand_id
1 'polypeptide(L)'
;MNEIVVFVLACATAVMYRCGGSGNYPRFFRPMGVGIGVLLAGFILFDSNWISFWALLASSGASAGLSTTYFKKKNTDAMWFNWLFVGLALSIALLPMAFATQNWTGFLMRSLVLTSGITLWSQFQGNAVKEELGRGFLIIATLLLMGA
;
A
#
# COMPACT_ATOMS: atom_id res chain seq x y z
N MET A 1 5.03 -15.15 13.71
CA MET A 1 5.07 -15.90 12.42
C MET A 1 4.40 -15.09 11.32
N ASN A 2 3.23 -14.50 11.62
CA ASN A 2 2.49 -13.61 10.72
C ASN A 2 3.35 -12.43 10.22
N GLU A 3 4.21 -11.88 11.07
CA GLU A 3 5.11 -10.76 10.75
C GLU A 3 6.13 -11.12 9.67
N ILE A 4 6.71 -12.32 9.74
CA ILE A 4 7.68 -12.82 8.76
C ILE A 4 6.99 -12.98 7.40
N VAL A 5 5.77 -13.54 7.39
CA VAL A 5 5.01 -13.71 6.15
C VAL A 5 4.66 -12.35 5.54
N VAL A 6 4.20 -11.39 6.35
CA VAL A 6 3.90 -10.03 5.87
C VAL A 6 5.15 -9.32 5.34
N PHE A 7 6.31 -9.51 5.97
CA PHE A 7 7.58 -8.99 5.48
C PHE A 7 7.94 -9.56 4.10
N VAL A 8 7.80 -10.88 3.92
CA VAL A 8 8.03 -11.54 2.62
C VAL A 8 7.05 -11.02 1.57
N LEU A 9 5.77 -10.87 1.92
CA LEU A 9 4.76 -10.28 1.03
C LEU A 9 5.10 -8.83 0.66
N ALA A 10 5.62 -8.05 1.61
CA ALA A 10 6.06 -6.68 1.35
C ALA A 10 7.23 -6.63 0.36
N CYS A 11 8.22 -7.52 0.50
CA CYS A 11 9.30 -7.66 -0.47
C CYS A 11 8.80 -8.07 -1.86
N ALA A 12 7.90 -9.05 -1.94
CA ALA A 12 7.31 -9.47 -3.21
C ALA A 12 6.53 -8.31 -3.87
N THR A 13 5.76 -7.57 -3.07
CA THR A 13 4.98 -6.42 -3.53
C THR A 13 5.88 -5.28 -4.00
N ALA A 14 7.00 -5.03 -3.33
CA ALA A 14 8.01 -4.07 -3.76
C ALA A 14 8.49 -4.36 -5.19
N VAL A 15 8.88 -5.61 -5.46
CA VAL A 15 9.34 -6.05 -6.78
C VAL A 15 8.24 -5.87 -7.83
N MET A 16 7.02 -6.32 -7.55
CA MET A 16 5.89 -6.19 -8.48
C MET A 16 5.52 -4.73 -8.76
N TYR A 17 5.56 -3.88 -7.72
CA TYR A 17 5.32 -2.44 -7.82
C TYR A 17 6.32 -1.78 -8.78
N ARG A 18 7.61 -2.16 -8.67
CA ARG A 18 8.68 -1.71 -9.54
C ARG A 18 8.53 -2.24 -10.97
N CYS A 19 8.24 -3.53 -11.13
CA CYS A 19 8.01 -4.13 -12.44
C CYS A 19 6.94 -3.34 -13.21
N GLY A 20 5.76 -3.10 -12.60
CA GLY A 20 4.68 -2.34 -13.23
C GLY A 20 4.99 -0.86 -13.48
N GLY A 21 5.98 -0.28 -12.79
CA GLY A 21 6.44 1.11 -12.98
C GLY A 21 7.51 1.30 -14.04
N SER A 22 8.30 0.26 -14.29
CA SER A 22 9.48 0.34 -15.15
C SER A 22 9.20 0.56 -16.63
N GLY A 23 8.00 0.20 -17.09
CA GLY A 23 7.69 0.12 -18.52
C GLY A 23 8.23 -1.13 -19.22
N ASN A 24 9.14 -1.89 -18.59
CA ASN A 24 9.71 -3.13 -19.12
C ASN A 24 8.83 -4.36 -18.85
N TYR A 25 7.86 -4.23 -17.94
CA TYR A 25 6.88 -5.27 -17.61
C TYR A 25 5.46 -4.73 -17.78
N PRO A 26 4.46 -5.59 -17.97
CA PRO A 26 3.06 -5.21 -17.98
C PRO A 26 2.68 -4.31 -16.80
N ARG A 27 2.02 -3.18 -17.08
CA ARG A 27 1.66 -2.18 -16.06
C ARG A 27 0.75 -2.74 -14.95
N PHE A 28 0.00 -3.80 -15.25
CA PHE A 28 -0.90 -4.43 -14.28
C PHE A 28 -0.17 -5.15 -13.13
N PHE A 29 1.15 -5.42 -13.24
CA PHE A 29 1.93 -6.01 -12.15
C PHE A 29 1.88 -5.17 -10.87
N ARG A 30 1.84 -3.84 -11.00
CA ARG A 30 1.75 -2.93 -9.85
C ARG A 30 0.41 -3.05 -9.10
N PRO A 31 -0.75 -2.79 -9.72
CA PRO A 31 -2.03 -2.92 -9.03
C PRO A 31 -2.28 -4.36 -8.55
N MET A 32 -1.84 -5.37 -9.32
CA MET A 32 -1.92 -6.76 -8.89
C MET A 32 -1.09 -7.04 -7.64
N GLY A 33 0.17 -6.59 -7.62
CA GLY A 33 1.06 -6.79 -6.47
C GLY A 33 0.53 -6.10 -5.20
N VAL A 34 0.06 -4.86 -5.32
CA VAL A 34 -0.51 -4.14 -4.18
C VAL A 34 -1.85 -4.76 -3.73
N GLY A 35 -2.76 -5.04 -4.66
CA GLY A 35 -4.06 -5.63 -4.35
C GLY A 35 -3.93 -6.99 -3.67
N ILE A 36 -3.20 -7.93 -4.30
CA ILE A 36 -2.95 -9.26 -3.74
C ILE A 36 -2.17 -9.15 -2.44
N GLY A 37 -1.16 -8.27 -2.36
CA GLY A 37 -0.40 -8.05 -1.14
C GLY A 37 -1.28 -7.62 0.04
N VAL A 38 -2.17 -6.64 -0.18
CA VAL A 38 -3.14 -6.18 0.84
C VAL A 38 -4.10 -7.30 1.22
N LEU A 39 -4.63 -8.04 0.24
CA LEU A 39 -5.56 -9.15 0.47
C LEU A 39 -4.90 -10.26 1.32
N LEU A 40 -3.72 -10.74 0.91
CA LEU A 40 -3.04 -11.83 1.62
C LEU A 40 -2.55 -11.40 3.01
N ALA A 41 -1.93 -10.22 3.11
CA ALA A 41 -1.48 -9.69 4.40
C ALA A 41 -2.68 -9.44 5.32
N GLY A 42 -3.78 -8.90 4.81
CA GLY A 42 -5.00 -8.71 5.60
C GLY A 42 -5.63 -10.03 6.04
N PHE A 43 -5.65 -11.05 5.20
CA PHE A 43 -6.19 -12.36 5.57
C PHE A 43 -5.39 -13.02 6.71
N ILE A 44 -4.08 -12.73 6.80
CA ILE A 44 -3.20 -13.22 7.87
C ILE A 44 -3.38 -12.41 9.16
N LEU A 45 -3.60 -11.10 9.04
CA LEU A 45 -3.60 -10.16 10.16
C LEU A 45 -4.96 -9.93 10.79
N PHE A 46 -6.05 -10.22 10.09
CA PHE A 46 -7.40 -9.96 10.55
C PHE A 46 -8.23 -11.23 10.56
N ASP A 47 -9.08 -11.37 11.58
CA ASP A 47 -10.04 -12.47 11.64
C ASP A 47 -10.99 -12.39 10.44
N SER A 48 -10.99 -13.48 9.67
CA SER A 48 -11.71 -13.60 8.41
C SER A 48 -13.16 -14.02 8.63
N ASN A 49 -13.90 -13.23 9.41
CA ASN A 49 -15.36 -13.31 9.39
C ASN A 49 -15.90 -12.76 8.05
N TRP A 50 -17.15 -13.10 7.72
CA TRP A 50 -17.75 -12.75 6.43
C TRP A 50 -17.74 -11.23 6.14
N ILE A 51 -17.96 -10.39 7.16
CA ILE A 51 -18.00 -8.93 7.01
C ILE A 51 -16.60 -8.39 6.75
N SER A 52 -15.60 -8.85 7.52
CA SER A 52 -14.19 -8.50 7.34
C SER A 52 -13.65 -8.94 5.98
N PHE A 53 -14.13 -10.07 5.44
CA PHE A 53 -13.71 -10.55 4.12
C PHE A 53 -14.11 -9.59 2.99
N TRP A 54 -15.36 -9.12 2.98
CA TRP A 54 -15.81 -8.15 1.96
C TRP A 54 -15.15 -6.80 2.12
N ALA A 55 -14.96 -6.34 3.35
CA ALA A 55 -14.20 -5.13 3.64
C ALA A 55 -12.76 -5.24 3.11
N LEU A 56 -12.11 -6.41 3.28
CA LEU A 56 -10.77 -6.67 2.81
C LEU A 56 -10.68 -6.69 1.28
N LEU A 57 -11.66 -7.32 0.60
CA LEU A 57 -11.73 -7.29 -0.86
C LEU A 57 -11.90 -5.87 -1.40
N ALA A 58 -12.80 -5.07 -0.80
CA ALA A 58 -12.99 -3.67 -1.17
C ALA A 58 -11.69 -2.87 -0.98
N SER A 59 -11.02 -3.05 0.17
CA SER A 59 -9.76 -2.39 0.50
C SER A 59 -8.60 -2.81 -0.41
N SER A 60 -8.52 -4.08 -0.78
CA SER A 60 -7.57 -4.62 -1.74
C SER A 60 -7.77 -3.99 -3.13
N GLY A 61 -9.00 -3.99 -3.64
CA GLY A 61 -9.33 -3.40 -4.94
C GLY A 61 -9.07 -1.89 -4.99
N ALA A 62 -9.44 -1.16 -3.94
CA ALA A 62 -9.16 0.27 -3.82
C ALA A 62 -7.65 0.56 -3.78
N SER A 63 -6.88 -0.22 -3.02
CA SER A 63 -5.42 -0.08 -2.95
C SER A 63 -4.75 -0.40 -4.29
N ALA A 64 -5.23 -1.42 -4.99
CA ALA A 64 -4.78 -1.75 -6.34
C ALA A 64 -4.98 -0.56 -7.29
N GLY A 65 -6.21 -0.01 -7.36
CA GLY A 65 -6.51 1.16 -8.19
C GLY A 65 -5.65 2.38 -7.86
N LEU A 66 -5.57 2.74 -6.57
CA LEU A 66 -4.82 3.90 -6.11
C LEU A 66 -3.30 3.75 -6.27
N SER A 67 -2.77 2.53 -6.30
CA SER A 67 -1.35 2.30 -6.58
C SER A 67 -0.90 2.81 -7.95
N THR A 68 -1.85 3.02 -8.88
CA THR A 68 -1.57 3.49 -10.24
C THR A 68 -1.61 5.02 -10.38
N THR A 69 -1.99 5.75 -9.33
CA THR A 69 -2.09 7.22 -9.37
C THR A 69 -1.00 7.88 -8.53
N TYR A 70 -0.54 9.03 -9.01
CA TYR A 70 0.42 9.88 -8.32
C TYR A 70 -0.15 11.28 -8.04
N PHE A 71 -1.44 11.50 -8.30
CA PHE A 71 -2.11 12.79 -8.09
C PHE A 71 -1.39 13.99 -8.74
N LYS A 72 -0.59 13.76 -9.79
CA LYS A 72 0.17 14.78 -10.50
C LYS A 72 -0.44 15.07 -11.87
N LYS A 73 -0.16 16.26 -12.40
CA LYS A 73 -0.52 16.59 -13.78
C LYS A 73 0.31 15.72 -14.72
N LYS A 74 -0.30 15.31 -15.85
CA LYS A 74 0.41 14.54 -16.87
C LYS A 74 1.63 15.34 -17.37
N ASN A 75 2.76 14.66 -17.57
CA ASN A 75 4.03 15.23 -18.02
C ASN A 75 4.69 16.24 -17.05
N THR A 76 4.31 16.24 -15.78
CA THR A 76 5.05 16.98 -14.73
C THR A 76 5.72 16.00 -13.78
N ASP A 77 6.75 16.46 -13.08
CA ASP A 77 7.31 15.72 -11.96
C ASP A 77 6.36 15.74 -10.76
N ALA A 78 6.49 14.72 -9.91
CA ALA A 78 5.73 14.65 -8.67
C ALA A 78 6.44 15.50 -7.61
N MET A 79 5.69 16.40 -6.99
CA MET A 79 6.14 17.19 -5.85
C MET A 79 5.84 16.46 -4.53
N TRP A 80 6.44 16.91 -3.44
CA TRP A 80 6.29 16.30 -2.11
C TRP A 80 4.82 16.08 -1.70
N PHE A 81 3.93 17.03 -2.00
CA PHE A 81 2.50 16.93 -1.65
C PHE A 81 1.74 15.89 -2.49
N ASN A 82 2.24 15.55 -3.69
CA ASN A 82 1.68 14.46 -4.47
C ASN A 82 1.90 13.13 -3.75
N TRP A 83 3.07 12.94 -3.17
CA TRP A 83 3.40 11.75 -2.38
C TRP A 83 2.61 11.68 -1.06
N LEU A 84 2.36 12.84 -0.45
CA LEU A 84 1.45 12.95 0.69
C LEU A 84 0.05 12.43 0.32
N PHE A 85 -0.51 12.86 -0.83
CA PHE A 85 -1.80 12.38 -1.30
C PHE A 85 -1.79 10.89 -1.66
N VAL A 86 -0.70 10.36 -2.23
CA VAL A 86 -0.56 8.93 -2.49
C VAL A 86 -0.66 8.13 -1.18
N GLY A 87 0.12 8.51 -0.17
CA GLY A 87 0.12 7.84 1.12
C GLY A 87 -1.23 7.95 1.84
N LEU A 88 -1.87 9.11 1.81
CA LEU A 88 -3.19 9.32 2.38
C LEU A 88 -4.26 8.50 1.66
N ALA A 89 -4.27 8.49 0.32
CA ALA A 89 -5.24 7.74 -0.45
C ALA A 89 -5.12 6.22 -0.21
N LEU A 90 -3.89 5.70 -0.18
CA LEU A 90 -3.63 4.29 0.17
C LEU A 90 -3.93 3.96 1.64
N SER A 91 -4.01 4.98 2.50
CA SER A 91 -4.52 4.84 3.85
C SER A 91 -6.04 4.76 3.86
N ILE A 92 -6.71 5.71 3.22
CA ILE A 92 -8.18 5.76 3.04
C ILE A 92 -8.73 4.50 2.38
N ALA A 93 -7.96 3.86 1.48
CA ALA A 93 -8.32 2.58 0.88
C ALA A 93 -8.63 1.49 1.93
N LEU A 94 -8.07 1.58 3.14
CA LEU A 94 -8.33 0.65 4.24
C LEU A 94 -9.48 1.06 5.19
N LEU A 95 -10.20 2.16 4.90
CA LEU A 95 -11.35 2.54 5.70
C LEU A 95 -12.40 1.42 5.83
N PRO A 96 -12.78 0.67 4.77
CA PRO A 96 -13.70 -0.46 4.92
C PRO A 96 -13.23 -1.45 5.99
N MET A 97 -11.94 -1.77 6.01
CA MET A 97 -11.35 -2.65 7.02
C MET A 97 -11.37 -2.04 8.42
N ALA A 98 -11.03 -0.76 8.57
CA ALA A 98 -11.07 -0.08 9.86
C ALA A 98 -12.48 -0.06 10.46
N PHE A 99 -13.50 0.14 9.62
CA PHE A 99 -14.91 0.04 10.02
C PHE A 99 -15.30 -1.39 10.39
N ALA A 100 -14.90 -2.40 9.60
CA ALA A 100 -15.28 -3.79 9.84
C ALA A 100 -14.64 -4.36 11.12
N THR A 101 -13.38 -4.01 11.40
CA THR A 101 -12.65 -4.52 12.57
C THR A 101 -12.73 -3.61 13.79
N GLN A 102 -13.30 -2.40 13.66
CA GLN A 102 -13.31 -1.34 14.68
C GLN A 102 -11.92 -0.93 15.18
N ASN A 103 -10.84 -1.30 14.46
CA ASN A 103 -9.46 -0.94 14.84
C ASN A 103 -9.06 0.44 14.31
N TRP A 104 -9.71 1.48 14.83
CA TRP A 104 -9.44 2.87 14.47
C TRP A 104 -8.03 3.33 14.86
N THR A 105 -7.53 2.87 16.01
CA THR A 105 -6.19 3.22 16.48
C THR A 105 -5.12 2.69 15.54
N GLY A 106 -5.19 1.41 15.16
CA GLY A 106 -4.26 0.81 14.20
C GLY A 106 -4.35 1.45 12.81
N PHE A 107 -5.56 1.79 12.36
CA PHE A 107 -5.77 2.55 11.13
C PHE A 107 -5.09 3.93 11.18
N LEU A 108 -5.26 4.70 12.26
CA LEU A 108 -4.65 6.02 12.41
C LEU A 108 -3.12 5.93 12.47
N MET A 109 -2.58 4.99 13.23
CA MET A 109 -1.13 4.77 13.31
C MET A 109 -0.54 4.39 11.95
N ARG A 110 -1.16 3.42 11.25
CA ARG A 110 -0.77 3.07 9.88
C ARG A 110 -0.83 4.28 8.97
N SER A 111 -1.91 5.06 9.05
CA SER A 111 -2.12 6.21 8.17
C SER A 111 -1.01 7.25 8.33
N LEU A 112 -0.63 7.55 9.57
CA LEU A 112 0.47 8.46 9.88
C LEU A 112 1.81 7.92 9.35
N VAL A 113 2.13 6.66 9.63
CA VAL A 113 3.42 6.03 9.25
C VAL A 113 3.52 5.84 7.74
N LEU A 114 2.48 5.34 7.07
CA LEU A 114 2.48 5.13 5.63
C LEU A 114 2.55 6.46 4.88
N THR A 115 1.75 7.44 5.30
CA THR A 115 1.67 8.75 4.62
C THR A 115 3.00 9.49 4.73
N SER A 116 3.55 9.60 5.94
CA SER A 116 4.87 10.19 6.14
C SER A 116 5.97 9.37 5.47
N GLY A 117 5.94 8.04 5.61
CA GLY A 117 6.91 7.12 5.03
C GLY A 117 6.98 7.22 3.51
N ILE A 118 5.86 7.17 2.80
CA ILE A 118 5.83 7.33 1.33
C ILE A 118 6.33 8.71 0.92
N THR A 119 5.92 9.76 1.65
CA THR A 119 6.31 11.14 1.34
C THR A 119 7.81 11.33 1.48
N LEU A 120 8.37 10.98 2.64
CA LEU A 120 9.79 11.11 2.91
C LEU A 120 10.62 10.21 2.00
N TRP A 121 10.22 8.94 1.83
CA TRP A 121 10.93 8.00 0.96
C TRP A 121 10.97 8.51 -0.48
N SER A 122 9.83 8.94 -1.02
CA SER A 122 9.77 9.40 -2.42
C SER A 122 10.46 10.75 -2.63
N GLN A 123 10.52 11.61 -1.60
CA GLN A 123 11.17 12.91 -1.69
C GLN A 123 12.70 12.82 -1.60
N PHE A 124 13.23 11.92 -0.78
CA PHE A 124 14.68 11.80 -0.58
C PHE A 124 15.34 10.80 -1.52
N GLN A 125 14.56 9.94 -2.18
CA GLN A 125 15.11 8.92 -3.04
C GLN A 125 15.25 9.38 -4.50
N GLY A 126 16.45 9.86 -4.87
CA GLY A 126 16.76 10.28 -6.25
C GLY A 126 16.90 9.16 -7.29
N ASN A 127 16.58 7.92 -6.94
CA ASN A 127 16.66 6.77 -7.85
C ASN A 127 15.29 6.08 -7.94
N ALA A 128 14.68 6.14 -9.12
CA ALA A 128 13.33 5.62 -9.38
C ALA A 128 13.16 4.13 -9.00
N VAL A 129 14.21 3.32 -9.13
CA VAL A 129 14.14 1.89 -8.76
C VAL A 129 13.95 1.74 -7.26
N LYS A 130 14.83 2.38 -6.47
CA LYS A 130 14.77 2.34 -5.00
C LYS A 130 13.50 3.01 -4.47
N GLU A 131 13.09 4.11 -5.09
CA GLU A 131 11.86 4.84 -4.79
C GLU A 131 10.63 3.93 -4.91
N GLU A 132 10.48 3.25 -6.05
CA GLU A 132 9.35 2.36 -6.31
C GLU A 132 9.36 1.08 -5.47
N LEU A 133 10.53 0.47 -5.25
CA LEU A 133 10.66 -0.68 -4.37
C LEU A 133 10.23 -0.33 -2.94
N GLY A 134 10.77 0.76 -2.39
CA GLY A 134 10.43 1.16 -1.03
C GLY A 134 8.96 1.54 -0.87
N ARG A 135 8.33 2.20 -1.85
CA ARG A 135 6.88 2.43 -1.83
C ARG A 135 6.09 1.12 -1.78
N GLY A 136 6.36 0.19 -2.68
CA GLY A 136 5.65 -1.10 -2.71
C GLY A 136 5.82 -1.88 -1.41
N PHE A 137 7.03 -1.83 -0.81
CA PHE A 137 7.30 -2.41 0.50
C PHE A 137 6.48 -1.75 1.61
N LEU A 138 6.53 -0.42 1.72
CA LEU A 138 5.87 0.34 2.80
C LEU A 138 4.35 0.12 2.83
N ILE A 139 3.70 0.01 1.66
CA ILE A 139 2.25 -0.19 1.57
C ILE A 139 1.78 -1.45 2.33
N ILE A 140 2.58 -2.53 2.25
CA ILE A 140 2.27 -3.81 2.86
C ILE A 140 2.87 -3.92 4.27
N ALA A 141 4.13 -3.52 4.45
CA ALA A 141 4.81 -3.63 5.75
C ALA A 141 4.06 -2.86 6.86
N THR A 142 3.48 -1.71 6.52
CA THR A 142 2.71 -0.90 7.48
C THR A 142 1.35 -1.49 7.84
N LEU A 143 0.87 -2.54 7.15
CA LEU A 143 -0.35 -3.25 7.55
C LEU A 143 -0.22 -3.91 8.93
N LEU A 144 1.01 -4.24 9.35
CA LEU A 144 1.28 -4.76 10.69
C LEU A 144 0.79 -3.80 11.80
N LEU A 145 0.82 -2.49 11.54
CA LEU A 145 0.34 -1.49 12.50
C LEU A 145 -1.18 -1.49 12.66
N MET A 146 -1.90 -2.12 11.73
CA MET A 146 -3.35 -2.23 11.75
C MET A 146 -3.82 -3.60 12.27
N GLY A 147 -2.99 -4.64 12.15
CA GLY A 147 -3.25 -5.98 12.71
C GLY A 147 -2.76 -6.17 14.15
N ALA A 148 -2.01 -5.21 14.70
CA ALA A 148 -1.58 -5.16 16.09
C ALA A 148 -2.63 -4.54 17.02
#